data_AF-A0A951ML04-F1
#
_entry.id   AF-A0A951ML04-F1
#
_cell.length_a   1.000
_cell.length_b   1.000
_cell.length_c   1.000
_cell.angle_alpha   90.00
_cell.angle_beta   90.00
_cell.angle_gamma   90.00
#
_symmetry.space_group_name_H-M   'P 1'
#
loop_
_entity.id
_entity.type
_entity.pdbx_description
1 polymer ?
#
loop_
_entity_poly.entity_id
_entity_poly.type
_entity_poly.pdbx_seq_one_letter_code
_entity_poly.pdbx_strand_id
1 'polypeptide(L)'
;MDKLNLDHHISQQFNEELEKIRNHVMTMGGMVEQQIADAIRALVEGDSELGQRVVRDDHKVNNLEVVIDEECSRILARRQPAASDLRLIVAIIKTITDLERIGDEAEKIGYLATRLAEAERPSNAYSELEHLGDHVRGMLRTALDAFARMDPEAAVVVAREDSK
;
A
#
# COMPACT_ATOMS: atom_id res chain seq x y z
N MET A 1 12.25 2.26 -49.40
CA MET A 1 11.49 1.19 -48.74
C MET A 1 11.76 1.38 -47.27
N ASP A 2 11.05 2.31 -46.63
CA ASP A 2 11.31 2.69 -45.25
C ASP A 2 9.98 2.97 -44.55
N LYS A 3 9.60 2.03 -43.68
CA LYS A 3 8.73 2.27 -42.54
C LYS A 3 9.35 1.51 -41.37
N LEU A 4 10.29 2.17 -40.71
CA LEU A 4 10.74 1.77 -39.38
C LEU A 4 9.53 1.92 -38.44
N ASN A 5 8.98 0.77 -38.02
CA ASN A 5 7.95 0.63 -36.99
C ASN A 5 8.51 0.99 -35.58
N LEU A 6 9.07 2.19 -35.42
CA LEU A 6 9.63 2.65 -34.14
C LEU A 6 8.54 3.09 -33.15
N ASP A 7 7.41 3.61 -33.64
CA ASP A 7 6.34 4.14 -32.79
C ASP A 7 5.60 3.05 -31.98
N HIS A 8 5.51 1.83 -32.51
CA HIS A 8 4.75 0.76 -31.86
C HIS A 8 5.50 0.18 -30.64
N HIS A 9 6.82 0.03 -30.74
CA HIS A 9 7.65 -0.54 -29.67
C HIS A 9 7.87 0.42 -28.50
N ILE A 10 8.02 1.73 -28.76
CA ILE A 10 8.30 2.73 -27.70
C ILE A 10 7.08 2.92 -26.79
N SER A 11 5.88 2.97 -27.36
CA SER A 11 4.62 3.07 -26.61
C SER A 11 4.29 1.77 -25.87
N GLN A 12 4.53 0.61 -26.50
CA GLN A 12 4.28 -0.68 -25.85
C GLN A 12 5.18 -0.89 -24.62
N GLN A 13 6.49 -0.66 -24.75
CA GLN A 13 7.41 -0.82 -23.62
C GLN A 13 7.09 0.16 -22.48
N PHE A 14 6.63 1.37 -22.81
CA PHE A 14 6.19 2.33 -21.80
C PHE A 14 4.94 1.85 -21.05
N ASN A 15 3.96 1.33 -21.77
CA ASN A 15 2.75 0.78 -21.15
C ASN A 15 3.09 -0.44 -20.27
N GLU A 16 4.02 -1.29 -20.70
CA GLU A 16 4.52 -2.41 -19.89
C GLU A 16 5.22 -1.93 -18.60
N GLU A 17 6.03 -0.87 -18.68
CA GLU A 17 6.66 -0.23 -17.51
C GLU A 17 5.60 0.34 -16.56
N LEU A 18 4.54 0.99 -17.08
CA LEU A 18 3.43 1.53 -16.28
C LEU A 18 2.58 0.43 -15.62
N GLU A 19 2.28 -0.65 -16.33
CA GLU A 19 1.55 -1.78 -15.75
C GLU A 19 2.39 -2.49 -14.68
N LYS A 20 3.71 -2.57 -14.87
CA LYS A 20 4.62 -3.15 -13.87
C LYS A 20 4.57 -2.37 -12.55
N ILE A 21 4.72 -1.05 -12.59
CA ILE A 21 4.66 -0.22 -11.37
C ILE A 21 3.28 -0.29 -10.72
N ARG A 22 2.19 -0.33 -11.50
CA ARG A 22 0.83 -0.53 -10.94
C ARG A 22 0.71 -1.86 -10.21
N ASN A 23 1.22 -2.95 -10.78
CA ASN A 23 1.20 -4.26 -10.14
C ASN A 23 2.04 -4.29 -8.86
N HIS A 24 3.19 -3.61 -8.83
CA HIS A 24 3.97 -3.45 -7.61
C HIS A 24 3.22 -2.68 -6.53
N VAL A 25 2.54 -1.57 -6.87
CA VAL A 25 1.68 -0.82 -5.93
C VAL A 25 0.59 -1.72 -5.36
N MET A 26 -0.10 -2.51 -6.18
CA MET A 26 -1.13 -3.43 -5.70
C MET A 26 -0.56 -4.54 -4.80
N THR A 27 0.65 -5.02 -5.10
CA THR A 27 1.37 -5.98 -4.26
C THR A 27 1.71 -5.37 -2.90
N MET A 28 2.24 -4.14 -2.90
CA MET A 28 2.55 -3.38 -1.68
C MET A 28 1.29 -3.16 -0.84
N GLY A 29 0.19 -2.74 -1.48
CA GLY A 29 -1.10 -2.55 -0.81
C GLY A 29 -1.62 -3.82 -0.13
N GLY A 30 -1.51 -4.98 -0.80
CA GLY A 30 -1.90 -6.27 -0.21
C GLY A 30 -1.01 -6.68 0.98
N MET A 31 0.29 -6.36 0.94
CA MET A 31 1.21 -6.60 2.06
C MET A 31 0.85 -5.74 3.28
N VAL A 32 0.58 -4.45 3.05
CA VAL A 32 0.18 -3.51 4.11
C VAL A 32 -1.18 -3.91 4.71
N GLU A 33 -2.15 -4.32 3.88
CA GLU A 33 -3.44 -4.81 4.37
C GLU A 33 -3.28 -6.04 5.29
N GLN A 34 -2.37 -6.96 4.93
CA GLN A 34 -2.04 -8.13 5.73
C GLN A 34 -1.33 -7.75 7.03
N GLN A 35 -0.39 -6.81 7.00
CA GLN A 35 0.28 -6.31 8.21
C GLN A 35 -0.71 -5.70 9.20
N ILE A 36 -1.68 -4.90 8.73
CA ILE A 36 -2.73 -4.35 9.61
C ILE A 36 -3.54 -5.48 10.24
N ALA A 37 -3.97 -6.46 9.44
CA ALA A 37 -4.75 -7.59 9.92
C ALA A 37 -4.01 -8.38 11.00
N ASP A 38 -2.73 -8.70 10.74
CA ASP A 38 -1.89 -9.45 11.66
C ASP A 38 -1.54 -8.64 12.91
N ALA A 39 -1.33 -7.33 12.80
CA ALA A 39 -1.03 -6.46 13.93
C ALA A 39 -2.22 -6.35 14.89
N ILE A 40 -3.43 -6.14 14.36
CA ILE A 40 -4.66 -6.09 15.16
C ILE A 40 -4.93 -7.44 15.80
N ARG A 41 -4.79 -8.54 15.04
CA ARG A 41 -4.96 -9.89 15.58
C ARG A 41 -3.95 -10.18 16.68
N ALA A 42 -2.68 -9.83 16.47
CA ALA A 42 -1.63 -9.97 17.47
C ALA A 42 -1.99 -9.21 18.74
N LEU A 43 -2.58 -8.02 18.64
CA LEU A 43 -2.99 -7.24 19.80
C LEU A 43 -4.19 -7.86 20.54
N VAL A 44 -5.23 -8.26 19.81
CA VAL A 44 -6.49 -8.80 20.36
C VAL A 44 -6.27 -10.16 21.02
N GLU A 45 -5.58 -11.06 20.32
CA GLU A 45 -5.23 -12.40 20.83
C GLU A 45 -4.02 -12.34 21.77
N GLY A 46 -3.33 -11.18 21.82
CA GLY A 46 -2.02 -10.96 22.44
C GLY A 46 -1.03 -12.08 22.12
N ASP A 47 -0.90 -12.33 20.83
CA ASP A 47 0.06 -13.22 20.23
C ASP A 47 1.36 -12.43 19.98
N SER A 48 2.34 -12.61 20.88
CA SER A 48 3.63 -11.94 20.73
C SER A 48 4.42 -12.43 19.52
N GLU A 49 4.26 -13.67 19.07
CA GLU A 49 5.02 -14.18 17.92
C GLU A 49 4.50 -13.55 16.63
N LEU A 50 3.19 -13.37 16.52
CA LEU A 50 2.56 -12.66 15.41
C LEU A 50 2.97 -11.18 15.40
N GLY A 51 2.96 -10.51 16.57
CA GLY A 51 3.43 -9.12 16.68
C GLY A 51 4.88 -8.94 16.23
N GLN A 52 5.79 -9.85 16.64
CA GLN A 52 7.19 -9.83 16.20
C GLN A 52 7.34 -10.09 14.69
N ARG A 53 6.45 -10.91 14.12
CA ARG A 53 6.43 -11.16 12.67
C ARG A 53 6.07 -9.90 11.90
N VAL A 54 5.05 -9.16 12.32
CA VAL A 54 4.65 -7.89 11.69
C VAL A 54 5.84 -6.93 11.67
N VAL A 55 6.47 -6.71 12.84
CA VAL A 55 7.66 -5.85 12.97
C VAL A 55 8.78 -6.30 12.03
N ARG A 56 9.08 -7.60 12.02
CA ARG A 56 10.14 -8.12 11.15
C ARG A 56 9.79 -7.96 9.69
N ASP A 57 8.54 -8.15 9.28
CA ASP A 57 8.17 -8.17 7.86
C ASP A 57 8.04 -6.78 7.23
N ASP A 58 8.06 -5.72 8.05
CA ASP A 58 7.94 -4.33 7.60
C ASP A 58 8.98 -3.88 6.57
N HIS A 59 10.25 -4.31 6.74
CA HIS A 59 11.29 -4.04 5.76
C HIS A 59 10.93 -4.44 4.32
N LYS A 60 10.00 -5.39 4.12
CA LYS A 60 9.56 -5.79 2.78
C LYS A 60 8.73 -4.69 2.12
N VAL A 61 7.91 -3.97 2.87
CA VAL A 61 7.14 -2.81 2.39
C VAL A 61 8.10 -1.67 2.02
N ASN A 62 9.04 -1.35 2.91
CA ASN A 62 10.03 -0.28 2.69
C ASN A 62 10.92 -0.57 1.47
N ASN A 63 11.34 -1.83 1.29
CA ASN A 63 12.06 -2.23 0.09
C ASN A 63 11.22 -2.07 -1.19
N LEU A 64 9.92 -2.36 -1.12
CA LEU A 64 9.05 -2.26 -2.28
C LEU A 64 8.76 -0.79 -2.64
N GLU A 65 8.63 0.09 -1.64
CA GLU A 65 8.58 1.55 -1.85
C GLU A 65 9.78 2.03 -2.67
N VAL A 66 11.00 1.71 -2.20
CA VAL A 66 12.25 2.10 -2.88
C VAL A 66 12.29 1.57 -4.32
N VAL A 67 11.91 0.30 -4.52
CA VAL A 67 11.87 -0.29 -5.86
C VAL A 67 10.91 0.45 -6.78
N ILE A 68 9.71 0.80 -6.31
CA ILE A 68 8.72 1.50 -7.12
C ILE A 68 9.17 2.94 -7.41
N ASP A 69 9.75 3.64 -6.43
CA ASP A 69 10.26 5.00 -6.62
C ASP A 69 11.41 5.05 -7.63
N GLU A 70 12.34 4.10 -7.56
CA GLU A 70 13.42 3.96 -8.54
C GLU A 70 12.90 3.67 -9.95
N GLU A 71 11.87 2.83 -10.08
CA GLU A 71 11.21 2.55 -11.37
C GLU A 71 10.53 3.80 -11.92
N CYS A 72 9.80 4.55 -11.10
CA CYS A 72 9.17 5.81 -11.48
C CYS A 72 10.21 6.84 -11.92
N SER A 73 11.27 7.03 -11.14
CA SER A 73 12.39 7.92 -11.46
C SER A 73 13.07 7.56 -12.78
N ARG A 74 13.26 6.26 -13.05
CA ARG A 74 13.84 5.77 -14.31
C ARG A 74 12.95 6.05 -15.50
N ILE A 75 11.63 5.90 -15.36
CA ILE A 75 10.67 6.21 -16.41
C ILE A 75 10.71 7.73 -16.73
N LEU A 76 10.68 8.58 -15.69
CA LEU A 76 10.75 10.03 -15.83
C LEU A 76 12.08 10.51 -16.45
N ALA A 77 13.20 9.88 -16.10
CA ALA A 77 14.51 10.25 -16.63
C ALA A 77 14.70 9.84 -18.10
N ARG A 78 14.11 8.71 -18.51
CA ARG A 78 14.29 8.15 -19.87
C ARG A 78 13.29 8.68 -20.88
N ARG A 79 12.16 9.24 -20.45
CA ARG A 79 11.02 9.56 -21.31
C ARG A 79 10.49 10.95 -21.01
N GLN A 80 9.80 11.53 -21.99
CA GLN A 80 9.00 12.75 -21.81
C GLN A 80 7.51 12.36 -21.83
N PRO A 81 6.97 11.83 -20.71
CA PRO A 81 5.61 11.34 -20.66
C PRO A 81 4.59 12.44 -20.97
N ALA A 82 3.44 12.05 -21.50
CA ALA A 82 2.34 12.99 -21.67
C ALA A 82 1.81 13.43 -20.29
N ALA A 83 1.02 14.51 -20.28
CA ALA A 83 0.51 15.09 -19.03
C ALA A 83 -0.38 14.13 -18.21
N SER A 84 -1.04 13.15 -18.83
CA SER A 84 -1.77 12.09 -18.13
C SER A 84 -0.81 11.15 -17.39
N ASP A 85 0.24 10.72 -18.07
CA ASP A 85 1.12 9.66 -17.59
C ASP A 85 2.06 10.21 -16.51
N LEU A 86 2.50 11.47 -16.68
CA LEU A 86 3.23 12.19 -15.63
C LEU A 86 2.39 12.28 -14.35
N ARG A 87 1.09 12.60 -14.46
CA ARG A 87 0.20 12.65 -13.30
C ARG A 87 0.04 11.29 -12.63
N LEU A 88 -0.06 10.22 -13.41
CA LEU A 88 -0.12 8.86 -12.89
C LEU A 88 1.15 8.49 -12.13
N ILE A 89 2.33 8.75 -12.71
CA ILE A 89 3.62 8.46 -12.07
C ILE A 89 3.76 9.25 -10.75
N VAL A 90 3.43 10.54 -10.76
CA VAL A 90 3.45 11.37 -9.54
C VAL A 90 2.45 10.88 -8.50
N ALA A 91 1.27 10.42 -8.91
CA ALA A 91 0.29 9.82 -8.01
C ALA A 91 0.85 8.54 -7.37
N ILE A 92 1.47 7.65 -8.16
CA ILE A 92 2.11 6.42 -7.68
C ILE A 92 3.17 6.72 -6.62
N ILE A 93 4.08 7.67 -6.89
CA ILE A 93 5.13 8.06 -5.93
C ILE A 93 4.51 8.50 -4.60
N LYS A 94 3.41 9.26 -4.62
CA LYS A 94 2.74 9.67 -3.38
C LYS A 94 2.05 8.49 -2.69
N THR A 95 1.37 7.64 -3.46
CA THR A 95 0.65 6.49 -2.94
C THR A 95 1.58 5.48 -2.27
N ILE A 96 2.76 5.20 -2.81
CA ILE A 96 3.70 4.26 -2.17
C ILE A 96 4.21 4.79 -0.84
N THR A 97 4.46 6.09 -0.72
CA THR A 97 4.83 6.71 0.56
C THR A 97 3.67 6.65 1.55
N ASP A 98 2.43 6.85 1.12
CA ASP A 98 1.27 6.67 2.01
C ASP A 98 1.11 5.21 2.44
N LEU A 99 1.37 4.23 1.55
CA LEU A 99 1.35 2.80 1.88
C LEU A 99 2.44 2.40 2.87
N GLU A 100 3.67 2.90 2.69
CA GLU A 100 4.77 2.68 3.63
C GLU A 100 4.41 3.18 5.03
N ARG A 101 3.86 4.41 5.11
CA ARG A 101 3.45 4.99 6.40
C ARG A 101 2.33 4.20 7.08
N ILE A 102 1.44 3.56 6.33
CA ILE A 102 0.44 2.66 6.90
C ILE A 102 1.10 1.37 7.44
N GLY A 103 2.09 0.84 6.71
CA GLY A 103 2.94 -0.27 7.16
C GLY A 103 3.64 0.04 8.49
N ASP A 104 4.27 1.21 8.59
CA ASP A 104 4.90 1.74 9.81
C ASP A 104 3.93 1.78 11.01
N GLU A 105 2.70 2.23 10.81
CA GLU A 105 1.69 2.23 11.88
C GLU A 105 1.28 0.81 12.27
N ALA A 106 1.17 -0.11 11.31
CA ALA A 106 0.95 -1.53 11.61
C ALA A 106 2.14 -2.17 12.35
N GLU A 107 3.40 -1.83 12.00
CA GLU A 107 4.59 -2.23 12.77
C GLU A 107 4.49 -1.77 14.22
N LYS A 108 4.14 -0.50 14.46
CA LYS A 108 4.00 0.04 15.82
C LYS A 108 2.92 -0.70 16.61
N ILE A 109 1.79 -1.03 16.00
CA ILE A 109 0.74 -1.85 16.62
C ILE A 109 1.28 -3.25 16.95
N GLY A 110 1.98 -3.89 16.01
CA GLY A 110 2.61 -5.19 16.22
C GLY A 110 3.62 -5.16 17.38
N TYR A 111 4.48 -4.14 17.45
CA TYR A 111 5.41 -3.94 18.55
C TYR A 111 4.70 -3.77 19.89
N LEU A 112 3.64 -2.96 19.94
CA LEU A 112 2.82 -2.81 21.15
C LEU A 112 2.16 -4.13 21.57
N ALA A 113 1.66 -4.92 20.62
CA ALA A 113 1.09 -6.24 20.88
C ALA A 113 2.11 -7.17 21.56
N THR A 114 3.37 -7.17 21.12
CA THR A 114 4.43 -7.98 21.78
C THR A 114 4.63 -7.61 23.24
N ARG A 115 4.60 -6.30 23.56
CA ARG A 115 4.82 -5.81 24.93
C ARG A 115 3.63 -6.06 25.84
N LEU A 116 2.42 -6.01 25.28
CA LEU A 116 1.18 -6.22 26.01
C LEU A 116 0.83 -7.72 26.15
N ALA A 117 1.47 -8.60 25.39
CA ALA A 117 1.22 -10.03 25.45
C ALA A 117 1.43 -10.62 26.85
N GLU A 118 2.41 -10.11 27.60
CA GLU A 118 2.77 -10.54 28.97
C GLU A 118 1.98 -9.81 30.07
N ALA A 119 1.22 -8.76 29.72
CA ALA A 119 0.45 -7.96 30.68
C ALA A 119 -0.89 -8.62 31.02
N GLU A 120 -1.39 -8.33 32.22
CA GLU A 120 -2.74 -8.74 32.64
C GLU A 120 -3.78 -8.05 31.75
N ARG A 121 -4.62 -8.84 31.06
CA ARG A 121 -5.55 -8.32 30.04
C ARG A 121 -6.94 -8.12 30.63
N PRO A 122 -7.53 -6.91 30.51
CA PRO A 122 -8.92 -6.71 30.88
C PRO A 122 -9.83 -7.51 29.93
N SER A 123 -10.81 -8.21 30.49
CA SER A 123 -11.84 -8.86 29.67
C SER A 123 -12.58 -7.80 28.84
N ASN A 124 -12.62 -8.01 27.52
CA ASN A 124 -13.30 -7.16 26.51
C ASN A 124 -12.63 -5.82 26.13
N ALA A 125 -11.34 -5.60 26.41
CA ALA A 125 -10.71 -4.30 26.10
C ALA A 125 -10.41 -4.02 24.61
N TYR A 126 -10.55 -5.01 23.72
CA TYR A 126 -10.01 -4.93 22.35
C TYR A 126 -11.04 -5.11 21.22
N SER A 127 -12.32 -5.34 21.52
CA SER A 127 -13.37 -5.47 20.49
C SER A 127 -13.50 -4.22 19.61
N GLU A 128 -13.38 -3.05 20.22
CA GLU A 128 -13.46 -1.75 19.54
C GLU A 128 -12.26 -1.55 18.62
N LEU A 129 -11.07 -2.04 19.01
CA LEU A 129 -9.88 -1.99 18.16
C LEU A 129 -9.99 -2.94 16.98
N GLU A 130 -10.58 -4.12 17.17
CA GLU A 130 -10.87 -5.07 16.09
C GLU A 130 -11.81 -4.45 15.06
N HIS A 131 -12.93 -3.85 15.51
CA HIS A 131 -13.87 -3.15 14.63
C HIS A 131 -13.22 -1.96 13.89
N LEU A 132 -12.38 -1.17 14.57
CA LEU A 132 -11.66 -0.07 13.94
C LEU A 132 -10.66 -0.59 12.90
N GLY A 133 -9.93 -1.66 13.23
CA GLY A 133 -8.99 -2.31 12.31
C GLY A 133 -9.66 -2.79 11.04
N ASP A 134 -10.82 -3.45 11.15
CA ASP A 134 -11.61 -3.89 10.00
C ASP A 134 -12.13 -2.71 9.16
N HIS A 135 -12.54 -1.61 9.80
CA HIS A 135 -12.98 -0.42 9.08
C HIS A 135 -11.83 0.20 8.25
N VAL A 136 -10.66 0.42 8.86
CA VAL A 136 -9.48 0.98 8.19
C VAL A 136 -9.00 0.07 7.05
N ARG A 137 -9.02 -1.25 7.24
CA ARG A 137 -8.71 -2.21 6.16
C ARG A 137 -9.71 -2.12 5.01
N GLY A 138 -10.99 -1.93 5.31
CA GLY A 138 -12.03 -1.69 4.31
C GLY A 138 -11.79 -0.42 3.50
N MET A 139 -11.39 0.68 4.16
CA MET A 139 -11.02 1.93 3.50
C MET A 139 -9.80 1.74 2.60
N LEU A 140 -8.74 1.10 3.10
CA LEU A 140 -7.53 0.82 2.32
C LEU A 140 -7.83 -0.01 1.07
N ARG A 141 -8.58 -1.11 1.22
CA ARG A 141 -8.96 -1.96 0.09
C ARG A 141 -9.76 -1.18 -0.96
N THR A 142 -10.73 -0.37 -0.52
CA THR A 142 -11.55 0.41 -1.44
C THR A 142 -10.74 1.51 -2.15
N ALA A 143 -9.77 2.13 -1.46
CA ALA A 143 -8.84 3.08 -2.07
C ALA A 143 -7.95 2.41 -3.14
N LEU A 144 -7.42 1.22 -2.85
CA LEU A 144 -6.62 0.44 -3.79
C LEU A 144 -7.45 -0.03 -5.00
N ASP A 145 -8.70 -0.45 -4.79
CA ASP A 145 -9.62 -0.81 -5.87
C ASP A 145 -9.95 0.39 -6.75
N ALA A 146 -10.20 1.56 -6.16
CA ALA A 146 -10.44 2.80 -6.90
C ALA A 146 -9.22 3.20 -7.73
N PHE A 147 -8.02 3.10 -7.15
CA PHE A 147 -6.76 3.33 -7.86
C PHE A 147 -6.57 2.33 -9.02
N ALA A 148 -6.77 1.03 -8.77
CA ALA A 148 -6.62 -0.02 -9.78
C ALA A 148 -7.57 0.17 -10.96
N ARG A 149 -8.78 0.68 -10.72
CA ARG A 149 -9.80 0.92 -11.76
C ARG A 149 -9.76 2.33 -12.36
N MET A 150 -8.90 3.21 -11.83
CA MET A 150 -8.88 4.63 -12.17
C MET A 150 -10.27 5.28 -11.99
N ASP A 151 -10.94 4.96 -10.88
CA ASP A 151 -12.30 5.38 -10.55
C ASP A 151 -12.27 6.54 -9.52
N PRO A 152 -12.37 7.81 -9.98
CA PRO A 152 -12.31 8.96 -9.09
C PRO A 152 -13.56 9.09 -8.21
N GLU A 153 -14.73 8.62 -8.65
CA GLU A 153 -15.95 8.64 -7.86
C GLU A 153 -15.81 7.72 -6.63
N ALA A 154 -15.30 6.51 -6.82
CA ALA A 154 -15.01 5.58 -5.73
C ALA A 154 -13.98 6.17 -4.75
N ALA A 155 -12.92 6.81 -5.25
CA ALA A 155 -11.91 7.46 -4.40
C ALA A 155 -12.51 8.56 -3.50
N VAL A 156 -13.45 9.36 -4.03
CA VAL A 156 -14.16 10.39 -3.25
C VAL A 156 -15.06 9.78 -2.18
N VAL A 157 -15.68 8.63 -2.46
CA VAL A 157 -16.50 7.91 -1.47
C VAL A 157 -15.64 7.49 -0.28
N VAL A 158 -14.49 6.87 -0.52
CA VAL A 158 -13.56 6.44 0.55
C VAL A 158 -13.04 7.61 1.35
N ALA A 159 -12.65 8.70 0.69
CA ALA A 159 -12.15 9.91 1.37
C ALA A 159 -13.19 10.51 2.34
N ARG A 160 -14.50 10.30 2.10
CA ARG A 160 -15.57 10.75 3.00
C ARG A 160 -15.80 9.83 4.19
N GLU A 161 -15.28 8.60 4.18
CA GLU A 161 -15.39 7.69 5.33
C GLU A 161 -14.51 8.16 6.49
N ASP A 162 -13.38 8.81 6.20
CA ASP A 162 -12.49 9.42 7.21
C ASP A 162 -13.17 10.54 8.03
N SER A 163 -14.21 11.18 7.47
CA SER A 163 -14.94 12.27 8.14
C SER A 163 -16.12 11.80 8.99
N LYS A 164 -16.35 10.50 9.14
CA LYS A 164 -17.45 9.93 9.93
C LYS A 164 -16.99 9.54 11.34
#